data_AF-A0A3B8WBE1-F1
#
_entry.id   AF-A0A3B8WBE1-F1
#
_cell.length_a   1.000
_cell.length_b   1.000
_cell.length_c   1.000
_cell.angle_alpha   90.00
_cell.angle_beta   90.00
_cell.angle_gamma   90.00
#
_symmetry.space_group_name_H-M   'P 1'
#
loop_
_entity.id
_entity.type
_entity.pdbx_description
1 polymer ?
#
loop_
_entity_poly.entity_id
_entity_poly.type
_entity_poly.pdbx_seq_one_letter_code
_entity_poly.pdbx_strand_id
1 'polypeptide(L)' 'PNNPRAGGISRRIEGEERTQLKEAMNGVQVPKSMGIIVRTAGIGRTTEELQWDLDYLVQFWEAITQAAGERKAP' A
#
# COMPACT_ATOMS: atom_id res chain seq x y z
N PRO A 1 5.13 3.78 -4.98
CA PRO A 1 4.87 5.21 -5.25
C PRO A 1 4.78 5.65 -6.72
N ASN A 2 5.35 4.94 -7.70
CA ASN A 2 5.55 5.50 -9.05
C ASN A 2 4.60 4.96 -10.13
N ASN A 3 3.56 4.21 -9.76
CA ASN A 3 2.56 3.73 -10.70
C ASN A 3 1.18 3.66 -10.02
N PRO A 4 0.29 4.64 -10.25
CA PRO A 4 -1.03 4.69 -9.63
C PRO A 4 -1.98 3.61 -10.14
N ARG A 5 -1.64 2.94 -11.25
CA ARG A 5 -2.42 1.82 -11.79
C ARG A 5 -2.01 0.48 -11.20
N ALA A 6 -0.90 0.42 -10.46
CA ALA A 6 -0.41 -0.81 -9.82
C ALA A 6 -1.12 -1.07 -8.48
N GLY A 7 -2.46 -1.09 -8.51
CA GLY A 7 -3.32 -1.40 -7.38
C GLY A 7 -3.83 -2.85 -7.44
N GLY A 8 -3.94 -3.54 -6.31
CA GLY A 8 -4.60 -4.85 -6.30
C GLY A 8 -4.46 -5.69 -5.03
N ILE A 9 -4.91 -6.93 -5.13
CA ILE A 9 -4.80 -7.95 -4.09
C ILE A 9 -3.92 -9.08 -4.65
N SER A 10 -3.06 -9.67 -3.81
CA SER A 10 -2.22 -10.81 -4.15
C SER A 10 -3.03 -11.91 -4.85
N ARG A 11 -2.48 -12.44 -5.95
CA ARG A 11 -3.10 -13.53 -6.73
C ARG A 11 -3.26 -14.84 -5.95
N ARG A 12 -2.58 -14.99 -4.80
CA ARG A 12 -2.70 -16.16 -3.92
C ARG A 12 -3.91 -16.11 -2.99
N ILE A 13 -4.66 -15.01 -3.00
CA ILE A 13 -5.84 -14.81 -2.16
C ILE A 13 -7.08 -14.97 -3.04
N GLU A 14 -7.98 -15.85 -2.63
CA GLU A 14 -9.14 -16.24 -3.43
C GLU A 14 -10.40 -16.30 -2.55
N GLY A 15 -11.56 -16.53 -3.16
CA GLY A 15 -12.83 -16.74 -2.45
C GLY A 15 -13.27 -15.57 -1.56
N GLU A 16 -13.76 -15.92 -0.38
CA GLU A 16 -14.34 -14.99 0.60
C GLU A 16 -13.29 -14.01 1.15
N GLU A 17 -12.09 -14.49 1.46
CA GLU A 17 -10.98 -13.68 1.96
C GLU A 17 -10.63 -12.53 1.00
N ARG A 18 -10.66 -12.81 -0.31
CA ARG A 18 -10.43 -11.78 -1.34
C ARG A 18 -11.52 -10.72 -1.34
N THR A 19 -12.76 -11.10 -1.07
CA THR A 19 -13.91 -10.17 -1.02
C THR A 19 -13.81 -9.28 0.21
N GLN A 20 -13.56 -9.87 1.37
CA GLN A 20 -13.35 -9.13 2.63
C GLN A 20 -12.18 -8.15 2.52
N LEU A 21 -11.05 -8.59 1.95
CA LEU A 21 -9.90 -7.72 1.72
C LEU A 21 -10.20 -6.59 0.73
N LYS A 22 -11.02 -6.84 -0.29
CA LYS A 22 -11.44 -5.80 -1.23
C LYS A 22 -12.31 -4.74 -0.55
N GLU A 23 -13.18 -5.15 0.36
CA GLU A 23 -14.00 -4.22 1.16
C GLU A 23 -13.14 -3.38 2.11
N ALA A 24 -12.23 -4.01 2.85
CA ALA A 24 -11.29 -3.29 3.71
C ALA A 24 -10.43 -2.30 2.91
N MET A 25 -9.95 -2.72 1.74
CA MET A 25 -9.19 -1.88 0.82
C MET A 25 -9.95 -0.66 0.28
N ASN A 26 -11.27 -0.74 0.12
CA ASN A 26 -12.05 0.41 -0.32
C ASN A 26 -12.08 1.54 0.72
N GLY A 27 -11.82 1.23 2.00
CA GLY A 27 -11.71 2.22 3.06
C GLY A 27 -10.32 2.82 3.21
N VAL A 28 -9.30 2.28 2.54
CA VAL A 28 -7.92 2.77 2.60
C VAL A 28 -7.73 3.95 1.66
N GLN A 29 -7.20 5.05 2.19
CA GLN A 29 -6.91 6.27 1.46
C GLN A 29 -5.52 6.20 0.83
N VAL A 30 -5.48 5.90 -0.47
CA VAL A 30 -4.23 5.79 -1.24
C VAL A 30 -3.93 7.11 -1.95
N PRO A 31 -2.72 7.69 -1.79
CA PRO A 31 -2.33 8.88 -2.53
C PRO A 31 -2.39 8.65 -4.04
N LYS A 32 -2.91 9.62 -4.81
CA LYS A 32 -3.22 9.49 -6.25
C LYS A 32 -2.06 9.09 -7.16
N SER A 33 -0.82 9.29 -6.74
CA SER A 33 0.38 8.91 -7.49
C SER A 33 0.84 7.47 -7.20
N MET A 34 0.36 6.86 -6.12
CA MET A 34 0.83 5.58 -5.62
C MET A 34 -0.13 4.44 -5.96
N GLY A 35 0.43 3.25 -6.17
CA GLY A 35 -0.31 1.99 -6.25
C GLY A 35 0.05 1.12 -5.06
N ILE A 36 -0.91 0.36 -4.55
CA ILE A 36 -0.73 -0.56 -3.42
C ILE A 36 -1.19 -1.97 -3.78
N ILE A 37 -0.45 -2.97 -3.31
CA ILE A 37 -0.81 -4.38 -3.50
C ILE A 37 -0.86 -5.06 -2.13
N VAL A 38 -2.03 -5.57 -1.75
CA VAL A 38 -2.18 -6.29 -0.48
C VAL A 38 -1.58 -7.69 -0.60
N ARG A 39 -0.70 -8.03 0.35
CA ARG A 39 -0.02 -9.33 0.44
C ARG A 39 -0.89 -10.36 1.15
N THR A 40 -0.56 -11.65 1.02
CA THR A 40 -1.25 -12.75 1.74
C THR A 40 -1.28 -12.56 3.25
N ALA A 41 -0.26 -11.91 3.83
CA ALA A 41 -0.21 -11.58 5.25
C ALA A 41 -1.26 -10.52 5.69
N GLY A 42 -1.93 -9.87 4.73
CA GLY A 42 -3.00 -8.90 5.00
C GLY A 42 -4.38 -9.54 5.19
N ILE A 43 -4.53 -10.85 5.00
CA ILE A 43 -5.81 -11.54 5.23
C ILE A 43 -6.24 -11.33 6.69
N GLY A 44 -7.51 -10.98 6.90
CA GLY A 44 -8.09 -10.72 8.22
C GLY A 44 -7.70 -9.39 8.85
N ARG A 45 -6.94 -8.53 8.15
CA ARG A 45 -6.61 -7.18 8.64
C ARG A 45 -7.76 -6.22 8.43
N THR A 46 -7.94 -5.31 9.39
CA THR A 46 -8.96 -4.26 9.29
C THR A 46 -8.50 -3.12 8.39
N THR A 47 -9.45 -2.29 7.95
CA THR A 47 -9.15 -1.06 7.20
C THR A 47 -8.15 -0.18 7.93
N GLU A 48 -8.27 -0.04 9.24
CA GLU A 48 -7.40 0.78 10.09
C GLU A 48 -5.98 0.23 10.13
N GLU A 49 -5.82 -1.10 10.26
CA GLU A 49 -4.50 -1.73 10.24
C GLU A 49 -3.83 -1.56 8.87
N LEU A 50 -4.59 -1.69 7.78
CA LEU A 50 -4.08 -1.48 6.42
C LEU A 50 -3.71 -0.01 6.16
N GLN A 51 -4.52 0.93 6.67
CA GLN A 51 -4.22 2.36 6.58
C GLN A 51 -2.94 2.70 7.36
N TRP A 52 -2.80 2.18 8.58
CA TRP A 52 -1.63 2.43 9.40
C TRP A 52 -0.34 1.88 8.76
N ASP A 53 -0.39 0.67 8.18
CA ASP A 53 0.73 0.12 7.40
C ASP A 53 1.06 0.98 6.18
N LEU A 54 0.04 1.46 5.46
CA LEU A 54 0.22 2.36 4.32
C LEU A 54 0.87 3.69 4.74
N ASP A 55 0.38 4.32 5.81
CA ASP A 55 0.89 5.60 6.30
C ASP A 55 2.36 5.49 6.69
N TYR A 56 2.74 4.39 7.34
CA TYR A 56 4.15 4.09 7.65
C TYR A 56 5.00 3.98 6.39
N LEU A 57 4.52 3.27 5.35
CA LEU A 57 5.23 3.14 4.08
C LEU A 57 5.34 4.47 3.33
N VAL A 58 4.33 5.34 3.43
CA VAL A 58 4.37 6.68 2.84
C VAL A 58 5.42 7.55 3.52
N GLN A 59 5.43 7.60 4.86
CA GLN A 59 6.46 8.34 5.62
C GLN A 59 7.87 7.84 5.29
N PHE A 60 8.04 6.53 5.20
CA PHE A 60 9.32 5.93 4.82
C PHE A 60 9.76 6.34 3.41
N TRP A 61 8.82 6.38 2.47
CA TRP A 61 9.09 6.85 1.11
C TRP A 61 9.46 8.33 1.04
N GLU A 62 8.81 9.17 1.85
CA GLU A 62 9.15 10.60 1.97
C GLU A 62 10.57 10.79 2.49
N ALA A 63 10.97 10.04 3.52
CA ALA A 63 12.33 10.04 4.05
C ALA A 63 13.37 9.62 2.99
N ILE A 64 13.09 8.58 2.20
CA ILE A 64 13.95 8.17 1.07
C ILE A 64 14.07 9.30 0.05
N THR A 65 12.95 9.93 -0.31
CA THR A 65 12.92 10.99 -1.33
C THR A 65 13.69 12.22 -0.88
N GLN A 66 13.56 12.60 0.40
CA GLN A 66 14.32 13.69 1.00
C GLN A 66 15.82 13.39 0.98
N ALA A 67 16.23 12.21 1.48
CA ALA A 67 17.64 11.82 1.52
C ALA A 67 18.28 11.75 0.11
N ALA A 68 17.51 11.32 -0.88
CA ALA A 68 17.94 11.32 -2.29
C ALA A 68 18.11 12.73 -2.86
N GLY A 69 17.35 13.72 -2.39
CA GLY A 69 17.51 15.12 -2.78
C GLY A 69 18.72 15.81 -2.15
N GLU A 70 19.13 15.38 -0.95
CA GLU A 70 20.25 15.97 -0.20
C GLU A 70 21.63 15.58 -0.75
N ARG A 71 21.75 14.44 -1.44
CA ARG A 71 23.01 13.97 -2.04
C ARG A 71 22.91 13.92 -3.56
N LYS A 72 23.92 14.47 -4.24
CA LYS A 72 24.07 14.24 -5.69
C LYS A 72 24.26 12.74 -5.95
N ALA A 73 23.60 12.27 -6.99
CA ALA A 73 23.76 10.91 -7.48
C ALA A 73 25.25 10.63 -7.79
N PRO A 74 25.73 9.41 -7.50
CA PRO A 74 27.08 8.98 -7.85
C PRO A 74 27.31 8.95 -9.37
#